data_AF-A0A077P1Q1-F1
#
_entry.id   AF-A0A077P1Q1-F1
#
_cell.length_a   1.000
_cell.length_b   1.000
_cell.length_c   1.000
_cell.angle_alpha   90.00
_cell.angle_beta   90.00
_cell.angle_gamma   90.00
#
_symmetry.space_group_name_H-M   'P 1'
#
loop_
_entity.id
_entity.type
_entity.pdbx_description
1 polymer ?
#
loop_
_entity_poly.entity_id
_entity_poly.type
_entity_poly.pdbx_seq_one_letter_code
_entity_poly.pdbx_strand_id
1 'polypeptide(L)'
;MGKKQVDLMYKLIEKELNTSLDNLPPLPVTGFQALRFLWPLNDRFKSKINQINTANYLAKYEKQADKAIERYVFNDDNWDKLPLHVWRVLLERQTQALMLFTTSECTETSVLSMPTGLTHEAKTKFIALFWLHGMKLPFPLVDKAAFDIESTLPDLPLISH
;
A
#
# COMPACT_ATOMS: atom_id res chain seq x y z
N MET A 1 8.39 -5.55 12.77
CA MET A 1 8.95 -4.39 12.04
C MET A 1 10.46 -4.60 11.88
N GLY A 2 11.03 -4.31 10.71
CA GLY A 2 12.48 -4.46 10.52
C GLY A 2 13.27 -3.24 10.99
N LYS A 3 14.54 -3.40 11.38
CA LYS A 3 15.41 -2.28 11.82
C LYS A 3 15.44 -1.13 10.80
N LYS A 4 15.63 -1.45 9.52
CA LYS A 4 15.64 -0.46 8.43
C LYS A 4 14.34 0.35 8.36
N GLN A 5 13.20 -0.29 8.56
CA GLN A 5 11.89 0.35 8.49
C GLN A 5 11.72 1.39 9.60
N VAL A 6 12.14 1.04 10.82
CA VAL A 6 12.19 1.96 11.96
C VAL A 6 13.12 3.13 11.66
N ASP A 7 14.35 2.87 11.19
CA ASP A 7 15.31 3.93 10.85
C ASP A 7 14.75 4.92 9.81
N LEU A 8 13.97 4.44 8.83
CA LEU A 8 13.31 5.29 7.83
C LEU A 8 12.20 6.14 8.46
N MET A 9 11.45 5.59 9.42
CA MET A 9 10.44 6.37 10.15
C MET A 9 11.10 7.50 10.94
N TYR A 10 12.20 7.24 11.67
CA TYR A 10 12.96 8.30 12.35
C TYR A 10 13.41 9.39 11.38
N LYS A 11 13.99 9.01 10.25
CA LYS A 11 14.43 9.96 9.21
C LYS A 11 13.28 10.81 8.65
N LEU A 12 12.10 10.21 8.46
CA LEU A 12 10.92 10.96 8.01
C LEU A 12 10.52 11.99 9.06
N ILE A 13 10.46 11.60 10.34
CA ILE A 13 10.08 12.51 11.43
C ILE A 13 11.08 13.65 11.60
N GLU A 14 12.38 13.35 11.54
CA GLU A 14 13.43 14.36 11.59
C GLU A 14 13.28 15.36 10.43
N LYS A 15 13.01 14.87 9.21
CA LYS A 15 12.78 15.71 8.03
C LYS A 15 11.53 16.60 8.17
N GLU A 16 10.41 16.05 8.63
CA GLU A 16 9.12 16.73 8.63
C GLU A 16 8.92 17.66 9.84
N LEU A 17 9.49 17.31 11.00
CA LEU A 17 9.23 17.99 12.29
C LEU A 17 10.49 18.52 12.98
N ASN A 18 11.68 18.30 12.39
CA ASN A 18 12.97 18.75 12.93
C ASN A 18 13.20 18.28 14.40
N THR A 19 12.76 17.07 14.72
CA THR A 19 12.93 16.44 16.05
C THR A 19 13.00 14.92 15.92
N SER A 20 13.41 14.24 17.00
CA SER A 20 13.38 12.77 17.07
C SER A 20 11.96 12.25 17.30
N LEU A 21 11.67 11.07 16.74
CA LEU A 21 10.43 10.33 17.01
C LEU A 21 10.25 10.05 18.52
N ASP A 22 11.33 9.86 19.27
CA ASP A 22 11.29 9.60 20.73
C ASP A 22 10.72 10.78 21.54
N ASN A 23 10.80 11.99 21.00
CA ASN A 23 10.37 13.21 21.68
C ASN A 23 8.88 13.53 21.43
N LEU A 24 8.22 12.76 20.58
CA LEU A 24 6.85 13.04 20.14
C LEU A 24 5.87 12.08 20.82
N PRO A 25 4.74 12.58 21.34
CA PRO A 25 3.75 11.71 21.94
C PRO A 25 3.12 10.81 20.87
N PRO A 26 2.94 9.51 21.16
CA PRO A 26 2.27 8.60 20.24
C PRO A 26 0.76 8.93 20.19
N LEU A 27 0.23 9.03 18.98
CA LEU A 27 -1.20 9.15 18.70
C LEU A 27 -1.69 7.81 18.15
N PRO A 28 -2.62 7.11 18.84
CA PRO A 28 -3.22 5.89 18.31
C PRO A 28 -4.05 6.21 17.06
N VAL A 29 -4.00 5.30 16.08
CA VAL A 29 -4.64 5.45 14.77
C VAL A 29 -5.60 4.27 14.58
N THR A 30 -6.89 4.56 14.41
CA THR A 30 -7.92 3.55 14.13
C THR A 30 -7.78 2.97 12.72
N GLY A 31 -8.45 1.84 12.44
CA GLY A 31 -8.47 1.26 11.10
C GLY A 31 -9.00 2.24 10.06
N PHE A 32 -10.08 2.95 10.37
CA PHE A 32 -10.65 3.96 9.49
C PHE A 32 -9.70 5.14 9.22
N GLN A 33 -8.99 5.61 10.26
CA GLN A 33 -8.00 6.67 10.08
C GLN A 33 -6.82 6.20 9.22
N ALA A 34 -6.32 4.99 9.46
CA ALA A 34 -5.27 4.36 8.66
C ALA A 34 -5.68 4.24 7.19
N LEU A 35 -6.91 3.76 6.93
CA LEU A 35 -7.50 3.70 5.59
C LEU A 35 -7.49 5.08 4.93
N ARG A 36 -7.96 6.13 5.63
CA ARG A 36 -7.98 7.49 5.09
C ARG A 36 -6.59 8.04 4.78
N PHE A 37 -5.58 7.73 5.59
CA PHE A 37 -4.21 8.18 5.33
C PHE A 37 -3.56 7.44 4.16
N LEU A 38 -3.87 6.16 3.96
CA LEU A 38 -3.29 5.37 2.88
C LEU A 38 -4.03 5.55 1.54
N TRP A 39 -5.34 5.87 1.57
CA TRP A 39 -6.20 6.01 0.40
C TRP A 39 -5.62 6.88 -0.74
N PRO A 40 -4.97 8.03 -0.49
CA PRO A 40 -4.42 8.87 -1.55
C PRO A 40 -3.43 8.16 -2.48
N LEU A 41 -2.78 7.08 -2.03
CA LEU A 41 -1.88 6.30 -2.89
C LEU A 41 -2.62 5.60 -4.05
N ASN A 42 -3.93 5.37 -3.95
CA ASN A 42 -4.73 4.75 -5.02
C ASN A 42 -4.60 5.51 -6.35
N ASP A 43 -4.47 6.84 -6.29
CA ASP A 43 -4.39 7.68 -7.49
C ASP A 43 -3.18 7.34 -8.38
N ARG A 44 -2.08 6.87 -7.76
CA ARG A 44 -0.86 6.47 -8.48
C ARG A 44 -1.08 5.27 -9.39
N PHE A 45 -1.99 4.38 -9.03
CA PHE A 45 -2.23 3.13 -9.77
C PHE A 45 -3.20 3.32 -10.94
N LYS A 46 -4.02 4.40 -10.94
CA LYS A 46 -5.13 4.60 -11.88
C LYS A 46 -4.72 4.46 -13.35
N SER A 47 -3.61 5.07 -13.74
CA SER A 47 -3.15 5.11 -15.14
C SER A 47 -2.69 3.75 -15.68
N LYS A 48 -2.33 2.81 -14.78
CA LYS A 48 -1.74 1.52 -15.13
C LYS A 48 -2.55 0.34 -14.59
N ILE A 49 -3.70 0.56 -13.96
CA ILE A 49 -4.41 -0.46 -13.17
C ILE A 49 -4.70 -1.74 -13.97
N ASN A 50 -5.12 -1.60 -15.23
CA ASN A 50 -5.40 -2.74 -16.11
C ASN A 50 -4.14 -3.57 -16.39
N GLN A 51 -3.01 -2.90 -16.69
CA GLN A 51 -1.73 -3.58 -16.92
C GLN A 51 -1.21 -4.25 -15.63
N ILE A 52 -1.43 -3.60 -14.48
CA ILE A 52 -0.98 -4.14 -13.20
C ILE A 52 -1.78 -5.39 -12.82
N ASN A 53 -3.08 -5.42 -13.12
CA ASN A 53 -3.94 -6.55 -12.80
C ASN A 53 -3.64 -7.81 -13.62
N THR A 54 -3.10 -7.67 -14.84
CA THR A 54 -2.68 -8.81 -15.67
C THR A 54 -1.26 -9.30 -15.35
N ALA A 55 -0.51 -8.56 -14.53
CA ALA A 55 0.84 -8.93 -14.16
C ALA A 55 0.85 -9.90 -12.97
N ASN A 56 1.65 -10.96 -13.07
CA ASN A 56 1.86 -11.89 -11.96
C ASN A 56 2.61 -11.22 -10.80
N TYR A 57 2.19 -11.54 -9.58
CA TYR A 57 2.96 -11.20 -8.38
C TYR A 57 4.23 -12.04 -8.35
N LEU A 58 5.38 -11.38 -8.20
CA LEU A 58 6.67 -12.04 -8.19
C LEU A 58 7.49 -11.55 -6.99
N ALA A 59 7.67 -12.39 -5.97
CA ALA A 59 8.33 -12.05 -4.70
C ALA A 59 9.75 -11.48 -4.88
N LYS A 60 10.46 -11.85 -5.96
CA LYS A 60 11.78 -11.30 -6.30
C LYS A 60 11.80 -9.76 -6.48
N TYR A 61 10.64 -9.13 -6.70
CA TYR A 61 10.51 -7.67 -6.84
C TYR A 61 10.16 -6.93 -5.54
N GLU A 62 9.95 -7.64 -4.42
CA GLU A 62 9.60 -7.01 -3.13
C GLU A 62 10.63 -5.98 -2.66
N LYS A 63 11.93 -6.29 -2.78
CA LYS A 63 13.00 -5.34 -2.44
C LYS A 63 12.99 -4.09 -3.33
N GLN A 64 12.51 -4.20 -4.57
CA GLN A 64 12.38 -3.04 -5.45
C GLN A 64 11.15 -2.20 -5.08
N ALA A 65 10.07 -2.85 -4.63
CA ALA A 65 8.90 -2.17 -4.08
C ALA A 65 9.26 -1.39 -2.80
N ASP A 66 10.08 -1.98 -1.91
CA ASP A 66 10.61 -1.27 -0.73
C ASP A 66 11.37 0.01 -1.13
N LYS A 67 12.27 -0.09 -2.12
CA LYS A 67 12.99 1.06 -2.65
C LYS A 67 12.08 2.09 -3.31
N ALA A 68 10.98 1.67 -3.94
CA ALA A 68 10.00 2.57 -4.53
C ALA A 68 9.24 3.35 -3.45
N ILE A 69 8.87 2.70 -2.35
CA ILE A 69 8.26 3.35 -1.18
C ILE A 69 9.25 4.35 -0.56
N GLU A 70 10.52 3.96 -0.39
CA GLU A 70 11.58 4.86 0.09
C GLU A 70 11.70 6.10 -0.80
N ARG A 71 11.79 5.94 -2.13
CA ARG A 71 11.88 7.07 -3.07
C ARG A 71 10.63 7.94 -3.07
N TYR A 72 9.44 7.34 -2.97
CA TYR A 72 8.19 8.09 -2.82
C TYR A 72 8.22 8.97 -1.57
N VAL A 73 8.57 8.38 -0.43
CA VAL A 73 8.53 9.07 0.86
C VAL A 73 9.51 10.23 0.93
N PHE A 74 10.74 10.03 0.44
CA PHE A 74 11.80 11.03 0.59
C PHE A 74 11.94 11.99 -0.59
N ASN A 75 11.55 11.58 -1.80
CA ASN A 75 11.79 12.34 -3.04
C ASN A 75 10.52 12.55 -3.89
N ASP A 76 9.34 12.17 -3.40
CA ASP A 76 8.07 12.29 -4.12
C ASP A 76 8.04 11.62 -5.50
N ASP A 77 8.83 10.55 -5.67
CA ASP A 77 8.90 9.75 -6.89
C ASP A 77 7.51 9.27 -7.32
N ASN A 78 7.18 9.46 -8.60
CA ASN A 78 5.85 9.21 -9.16
C ASN A 78 5.63 7.76 -9.63
N TRP A 79 6.68 6.92 -9.58
CA TRP A 79 6.70 5.51 -9.97
C TRP A 79 6.55 5.19 -11.46
N ASP A 80 6.50 6.19 -12.35
CA ASP A 80 6.24 5.99 -13.78
C ASP A 80 7.25 5.07 -14.48
N LYS A 81 8.49 5.05 -13.97
CA LYS A 81 9.62 4.30 -14.52
C LYS A 81 9.81 2.91 -13.88
N LEU A 82 8.94 2.50 -12.96
CA LEU A 82 9.06 1.19 -12.32
C LEU A 82 8.67 0.05 -13.27
N PRO A 83 9.34 -1.12 -13.19
CA PRO A 83 8.89 -2.32 -13.85
C PRO A 83 7.47 -2.71 -13.43
N LEU A 84 6.69 -3.31 -14.34
CA LEU A 84 5.29 -3.67 -14.09
C LEU A 84 5.11 -4.60 -12.88
N HIS A 85 6.03 -5.56 -12.68
CA HIS A 85 5.98 -6.44 -11.50
C HIS A 85 6.22 -5.71 -10.18
N VAL A 86 6.94 -4.58 -10.18
CA VAL A 86 7.10 -3.75 -8.96
C VAL A 86 5.78 -3.06 -8.64
N TRP A 87 5.10 -2.52 -9.66
CA TRP A 87 3.75 -1.97 -9.51
C TRP A 87 2.76 -3.00 -8.97
N ARG A 88 2.83 -4.25 -9.45
CA ARG A 88 2.00 -5.35 -8.94
C ARG A 88 2.20 -5.60 -7.46
N VAL A 89 3.45 -5.64 -6.99
CA VAL A 89 3.75 -5.81 -5.56
C VAL A 89 3.21 -4.64 -4.74
N LEU A 90 3.40 -3.40 -5.19
CA LEU A 90 2.91 -2.21 -4.50
C LEU A 90 1.37 -2.20 -4.39
N LEU A 91 0.67 -2.53 -5.48
CA LEU A 91 -0.78 -2.60 -5.50
C LEU A 91 -1.31 -3.68 -4.55
N GLU A 92 -0.67 -4.85 -4.54
CA GLU A 92 -1.08 -5.97 -3.68
C GLU A 92 -0.91 -5.62 -2.20
N ARG A 93 0.24 -5.07 -1.82
CA ARG A 93 0.50 -4.61 -0.45
C ARG A 93 -0.52 -3.58 0.01
N GLN A 94 -0.81 -2.57 -0.83
CA GLN A 94 -1.82 -1.56 -0.52
C GLN A 94 -3.21 -2.17 -0.39
N THR A 95 -3.62 -3.01 -1.34
CA THR A 95 -4.93 -3.66 -1.33
C THR A 95 -5.14 -4.47 -0.05
N GLN A 96 -4.15 -5.29 0.32
CA GLN A 96 -4.22 -6.11 1.51
C GLN A 96 -4.13 -5.29 2.81
N ALA A 97 -3.37 -4.19 2.83
CA ALA A 97 -3.35 -3.27 3.96
C ALA A 97 -4.72 -2.59 4.16
N LEU A 98 -5.35 -2.11 3.09
CA LEU A 98 -6.70 -1.53 3.15
C LEU A 98 -7.73 -2.56 3.63
N MET A 99 -7.65 -3.81 3.16
CA MET A 99 -8.50 -4.90 3.63
C MET A 99 -8.31 -5.14 5.13
N LEU A 100 -7.06 -5.22 5.59
CA LEU A 100 -6.74 -5.37 7.02
C LEU A 100 -7.35 -4.24 7.85
N PHE A 101 -7.20 -2.98 7.41
CA PHE A 101 -7.75 -1.82 8.12
C PHE A 101 -9.28 -1.83 8.23
N THR A 102 -9.97 -2.32 7.20
CA THR A 102 -11.43 -2.49 7.26
C THR A 102 -11.84 -3.57 8.25
N THR A 103 -11.07 -4.66 8.36
CA THR A 103 -11.37 -5.74 9.32
C THR A 103 -11.02 -5.37 10.76
N SER A 104 -9.94 -4.61 10.95
CA SER A 104 -9.47 -4.20 12.27
C SER A 104 -10.38 -3.15 12.91
N GLU A 105 -11.05 -2.29 12.13
CA GLU A 105 -11.99 -1.29 12.68
C GLU A 105 -13.12 -1.95 13.50
N CYS A 106 -13.50 -3.18 13.16
CA CYS A 106 -14.54 -3.91 13.87
C CYS A 106 -14.06 -4.61 15.15
N THR A 107 -12.74 -4.70 15.38
CA THR A 107 -12.15 -5.62 16.37
C THR A 107 -11.06 -5.00 17.24
N GLU A 108 -10.37 -3.97 16.76
CA GLU A 108 -9.24 -3.33 17.43
C GLU A 108 -9.51 -1.84 17.65
N THR A 109 -9.03 -1.32 18.78
CA THR A 109 -9.12 0.11 19.09
C THR A 109 -8.14 0.95 18.27
N SER A 110 -7.04 0.35 17.78
CA SER A 110 -5.98 1.03 17.04
C SER A 110 -5.11 0.03 16.28
N VAL A 111 -4.71 0.37 15.04
CA VAL A 111 -3.86 -0.46 14.18
C VAL A 111 -2.38 -0.04 14.18
N LEU A 112 -2.09 1.22 14.49
CA LEU A 112 -0.72 1.70 14.70
C LEU A 112 -0.69 2.91 15.63
N SER A 113 0.50 3.31 16.06
CA SER A 113 0.73 4.62 16.67
C SER A 113 1.59 5.47 15.75
N MET A 114 1.23 6.74 15.62
CA MET A 114 1.88 7.74 14.79
C MET A 114 2.21 8.97 15.64
N PRO A 115 3.31 9.69 15.41
CA PRO A 115 3.56 10.92 16.16
C PRO A 115 2.55 12.02 15.81
N THR A 116 2.29 12.91 16.77
CA THR A 116 1.51 14.13 16.54
C THR A 116 2.28 15.15 15.69
N GLY A 117 1.58 16.18 15.19
CA GLY A 117 2.20 17.29 14.45
C GLY A 117 2.40 17.05 12.95
N LEU A 118 2.22 15.83 12.44
CA LEU A 118 2.35 15.55 11.01
C LEU A 118 1.25 16.22 10.16
N THR A 119 1.66 16.76 9.01
CA THR A 119 0.75 17.21 7.94
C THR A 119 0.01 16.01 7.34
N HIS A 120 -1.09 16.24 6.61
CA HIS A 120 -1.84 15.13 6.00
C HIS A 120 -0.97 14.29 5.06
N GLU A 121 -0.14 14.94 4.24
CA GLU A 121 0.79 14.28 3.33
C GLU A 121 1.86 13.47 4.08
N ALA A 122 2.43 14.03 5.15
CA ALA A 122 3.41 13.33 5.97
C ALA A 122 2.79 12.12 6.69
N LYS A 123 1.50 12.16 7.07
CA LYS A 123 0.77 11.00 7.59
C LYS A 123 0.66 9.89 6.54
N THR A 124 0.37 10.22 5.28
CA THR A 124 0.36 9.26 4.17
C THR A 124 1.74 8.63 3.96
N LYS A 125 2.81 9.43 3.97
CA LYS A 125 4.19 8.94 3.86
C LYS A 125 4.57 8.04 5.04
N PHE A 126 4.22 8.43 6.26
CA PHE A 126 4.48 7.65 7.47
C PHE A 126 3.77 6.29 7.43
N ILE A 127 2.48 6.27 7.09
CA ILE A 127 1.73 5.02 7.05
C ILE A 127 2.20 4.10 5.91
N ALA A 128 2.65 4.67 4.79
CA ALA A 128 3.27 3.90 3.71
C ALA A 128 4.56 3.22 4.18
N LEU A 129 5.42 3.92 4.94
CA LEU A 129 6.58 3.29 5.57
C LEU A 129 6.18 2.22 6.58
N PHE A 130 5.22 2.50 7.47
CA PHE A 130 4.84 1.57 8.54
C PHE A 130 4.22 0.27 8.00
N TRP A 131 3.32 0.38 7.02
CA TRP A 131 2.53 -0.76 6.58
C TRP A 131 3.00 -1.40 5.28
N LEU A 132 3.56 -0.63 4.34
CA LEU A 132 3.90 -1.15 3.01
C LEU A 132 5.38 -1.51 2.87
N HIS A 133 6.28 -0.84 3.60
CA HIS A 133 7.72 -1.14 3.52
C HIS A 133 8.05 -2.45 4.22
N GLY A 134 8.70 -3.38 3.51
CA GLY A 134 9.01 -4.70 4.05
C GLY A 134 7.79 -5.55 4.41
N MET A 135 6.61 -5.19 3.90
CA MET A 135 5.36 -5.86 4.20
C MET A 135 5.41 -7.33 3.77
N LYS A 136 5.21 -8.23 4.73
CA LYS A 136 4.77 -9.59 4.47
C LYS A 136 3.25 -9.55 4.28
N LEU A 137 2.78 -10.11 3.16
CA LEU A 137 1.35 -10.09 2.84
C LEU A 137 0.55 -10.84 3.93
N PRO A 138 -0.47 -10.21 4.53
CA PRO A 138 -1.30 -10.82 5.57
C PRO A 138 -2.25 -11.90 5.02
N PHE A 139 -2.61 -11.81 3.74
CA PHE A 139 -3.49 -12.75 3.08
C PHE A 139 -2.78 -13.45 1.92
N PRO A 140 -3.18 -14.70 1.58
CA PRO A 140 -2.69 -15.37 0.39
C PRO A 140 -2.94 -14.54 -0.88
N LEU A 141 -2.04 -14.67 -1.85
CA LEU A 141 -2.23 -14.05 -3.16
C LEU A 141 -3.47 -14.64 -3.83
N VAL A 142 -4.36 -13.77 -4.28
CA VAL A 142 -5.47 -14.16 -5.16
C VAL A 142 -4.96 -14.04 -6.58
N ASP A 143 -4.87 -15.18 -7.28
CA ASP A 143 -4.42 -15.20 -8.66
C ASP A 143 -5.54 -14.70 -9.59
N LYS A 144 -5.48 -13.43 -9.96
CA LYS A 144 -6.46 -12.79 -10.85
C LYS A 144 -6.18 -13.07 -12.33
N ALA A 145 -4.98 -13.53 -12.68
CA ALA A 145 -4.64 -13.90 -14.06
C ALA A 145 -5.34 -15.20 -14.49
N ALA A 146 -5.69 -16.06 -13.53
CA ALA A 146 -6.48 -17.27 -13.77
C ALA A 146 -7.99 -17.00 -14.03
N PHE A 147 -8.44 -15.75 -13.90
CA PHE A 147 -9.81 -15.32 -14.17
C PHE A 147 -9.97 -14.68 -15.57
N ASP A 148 -9.00 -14.87 -16.48
CA ASP A 148 -9.30 -14.73 -17.91
C ASP A 148 -10.29 -15.83 -18.28
N ILE A 149 -11.55 -15.42 -18.41
CA ILE A 149 -12.69 -16.25 -18.79
C ILE A 149 -12.41 -16.78 -20.20
N GLU A 150 -11.82 -17.97 -20.30
CA GLU A 150 -12.15 -18.87 -21.39
C GLU A 150 -13.66 -19.13 -21.34
N SER A 151 -14.39 -18.44 -22.21
CA SER A 151 -15.46 -19.02 -23.03
C SER A 151 -16.39 -20.03 -22.34
N THR A 152 -17.20 -19.60 -21.39
CA THR A 152 -18.41 -20.33 -20.99
C THR A 152 -19.61 -19.40 -20.88
N LEU A 153 -19.90 -18.65 -21.94
CA LEU A 153 -21.28 -18.31 -22.24
C LEU A 153 -21.81 -19.45 -23.11
N PRO A 154 -22.79 -20.26 -22.66
CA PRO A 154 -23.49 -21.15 -23.56
C PRO A 154 -24.19 -20.28 -24.61
N ASP A 155 -24.04 -20.63 -25.89
CA ASP A 155 -24.76 -20.01 -27.00
C ASP A 155 -26.27 -20.06 -26.71
N LEU A 156 -26.82 -18.95 -26.23
CA LEU A 156 -28.26 -18.78 -26.12
C LEU A 156 -28.79 -18.47 -27.53
N PRO A 157 -29.72 -19.26 -28.07
CA PRO A 157 -30.25 -19.01 -29.40
C PRO A 157 -30.95 -17.65 -29.42
N LEU A 158 -30.57 -16.82 -30.39
CA LEU A 158 -31.24 -15.55 -30.69
C LEU A 158 -32.70 -15.85 -31.05
N ILE A 159 -33.62 -15.37 -30.22
CA ILE A 159 -35.05 -15.37 -30.55
C ILE A 159 -35.24 -14.33 -31.66
N SER A 160 -35.48 -14.82 -32.88
CA SER A 160 -35.88 -14.00 -34.03
C SER A 160 -37.34 -13.56 -33.86
N HIS A 161 -37.57 -12.23 -33.89
CA HIS A 161 -38.89 -11.63 -34.05
C HIS A 161 -39.37 -11.70 -35.51
#